data_AF-A8I5B1-F1
#
_entry.id   AF-A8I5B1-F1
#
_cell.length_a   1.000
_cell.length_b   1.000
_cell.length_c   1.000
_cell.angle_alpha   90.00
_cell.angle_beta   90.00
_cell.angle_gamma   90.00
#
_symmetry.space_group_name_H-M   'P 1'
#
loop_
_entity.id
_entity.type
_entity.pdbx_description
1 polymer ?
#
loop_
_entity_poly.entity_id
_entity_poly.type
_entity_poly.pdbx_seq_one_letter_code
_entity_poly.pdbx_strand_id
1 'polypeptide(L)' 'ILLFIIWESLSKKRLIINMFFLNSSLEWLSSYPPMNHSFSEIPTIS' A
#
# COMPACT_ATOMS: atom_id res chain seq x y z
N ILE A 1 -13.06 -5.15 19.97
CA ILE A 1 -11.61 -5.36 19.72
C ILE A 1 -11.18 -4.86 18.34
N LEU A 2 -11.85 -5.29 17.25
CA LEU A 2 -11.51 -4.87 15.87
C LEU A 2 -11.49 -3.35 15.68
N LEU A 3 -12.55 -2.65 16.13
CA LEU A 3 -12.66 -1.19 16.04
C LEU A 3 -11.53 -0.46 16.79
N PHE A 4 -11.11 -0.98 17.94
CA PHE A 4 -10.01 -0.41 18.72
C PHE A 4 -8.68 -0.56 17.98
N ILE A 5 -8.45 -1.72 17.36
CA ILE A 5 -7.22 -2.00 16.58
C ILE A 5 -7.15 -1.09 15.34
N ILE A 6 -8.27 -0.88 14.64
CA ILE A 6 -8.35 0.05 13.49
C ILE A 6 -8.10 1.49 13.93
N TRP A 7 -8.70 1.93 15.03
CA TRP A 7 -8.50 3.28 15.54
C TRP A 7 -7.06 3.53 16.02
N GLU A 8 -6.46 2.57 16.71
CA GLU A 8 -5.06 2.63 17.15
C GLU A 8 -4.10 2.69 15.94
N SER A 9 -4.35 1.88 14.90
CA SER A 9 -3.51 1.85 13.70
C SER A 9 -3.54 3.16 12.93
N LEU A 10 -4.73 3.76 12.76
CA LEU A 10 -4.90 5.07 12.11
C LEU A 10 -4.23 6.20 12.92
N SER A 11 -4.31 6.15 14.25
CA SER A 11 -3.75 7.19 15.13
C SER A 11 -2.21 7.17 15.16
N LYS A 12 -1.59 6.00 15.02
CA LYS A 12 -0.13 5.83 15.14
C LYS A 12 0.65 5.96 13.82
N LYS A 13 -0.01 6.10 12.66
CA LYS A 13 0.61 6.24 11.32
C LYS A 13 1.84 5.34 11.11
N ARG A 14 1.74 4.07 11.48
CA ARG A 14 2.88 3.14 11.41
C ARG A 14 3.26 2.91 9.95
N LEU A 15 4.55 3.04 9.64
CA LEU A 15 5.08 2.65 8.33
C LEU A 15 4.97 1.13 8.17
N ILE A 16 4.64 0.70 6.95
CA ILE A 16 4.60 -0.73 6.59
C ILE A 16 6.04 -1.22 6.56
N ILE A 17 6.46 -1.95 7.61
CA ILE A 17 7.85 -2.35 7.82
C ILE A 17 8.25 -3.55 6.95
N ASN A 18 7.30 -4.40 6.54
CA ASN A 18 7.61 -5.51 5.65
C ASN A 18 6.36 -6.06 4.93
N MET A 19 6.48 -6.26 3.63
CA MET A 19 5.46 -6.88 2.77
C MET A 19 6.07 -8.17 2.21
N PHE A 20 5.99 -9.27 2.98
CA PHE A 20 6.65 -10.55 2.66
C PHE A 20 5.93 -11.33 1.54
N PHE A 21 5.65 -10.70 0.40
CA PHE A 21 4.98 -11.34 -0.73
C PHE A 21 5.67 -10.96 -2.04
N LEU A 22 5.91 -11.95 -2.90
CA LEU A 22 6.17 -11.71 -4.31
C LEU A 22 4.83 -11.33 -4.95
N ASN A 23 4.55 -10.03 -5.04
CA ASN A 23 3.29 -9.55 -5.58
C ASN A 23 3.26 -9.74 -7.10
N SER A 24 2.29 -10.54 -7.58
CA SER A 24 2.05 -10.74 -9.00
C SER A 24 1.31 -9.56 -9.66
N SER A 25 0.64 -8.72 -8.86
CA SER A 25 -0.04 -7.52 -9.34
C SER A 25 0.73 -6.24 -9.01
N LEU A 26 0.70 -5.29 -9.96
CA LEU A 26 1.35 -3.98 -9.84
C LEU A 26 0.79 -3.12 -8.71
N GLU A 27 -0.45 -3.35 -8.29
CA GLU A 27 -1.12 -2.55 -7.26
C GLU A 27 -0.37 -2.60 -5.91
N TRP A 28 0.21 -3.74 -5.58
CA TRP A 28 0.98 -3.90 -4.34
C TRP A 28 2.36 -3.24 -4.36
N LEU A 29 2.85 -2.87 -5.54
CA LEU A 29 4.09 -2.10 -5.71
C LEU A 29 3.84 -0.58 -5.62
N SER A 30 2.59 -0.14 -5.60
CA SER A 30 2.24 1.28 -5.45
C SER A 30 2.57 1.80 -4.05
N SER A 31 2.89 3.09 -3.96
CA SER A 31 3.10 3.76 -2.68
C SER A 31 1.80 3.85 -1.89
N TYR A 32 1.90 3.84 -0.56
CA TYR A 32 0.76 4.08 0.33
C TYR A 32 0.96 5.40 1.08
N PRO A 33 0.09 6.41 0.89
CA PRO A 33 -1.08 6.44 0.01
C PRO A 33 -0.71 6.54 -1.49
N PRO A 34 -1.57 6.06 -2.39
CA PRO A 34 -1.36 6.22 -3.82
C PRO A 34 -1.49 7.69 -4.23
N MET A 35 -0.73 8.10 -5.24
CA MET A 35 -0.85 9.43 -5.82
C MET A 35 -2.06 9.47 -6.77
N ASN A 36 -2.75 10.61 -6.89
CA ASN A 36 -3.89 10.74 -7.82
C ASN A 36 -3.55 10.31 -9.26
N HIS A 37 -2.30 10.53 -9.66
CA HIS A 37 -1.73 10.04 -10.91
C HIS A 37 -0.56 9.11 -10.60
N SER A 38 -0.88 7.86 -10.21
CA SER A 38 0.10 6.85 -9.79
C SER A 38 1.08 6.40 -10.89
N PHE A 39 0.75 6.64 -12.17
CA PHE A 39 1.57 6.23 -13.31
C PHE A 39 1.89 7.43 -14.18
N SER A 40 3.17 7.67 -14.43
CA SER A 40 3.64 8.66 -15.42
C SER A 40 3.55 8.13 -16.84
N GLU A 41 3.70 6.82 -17.00
CA GLU A 41 3.74 6.09 -18.27
C GLU A 41 2.97 4.77 -18.12
N ILE A 42 2.52 4.21 -19.24
CA ILE A 42 1.77 2.95 -19.24
C ILE A 42 2.74 1.82 -18.85
N PRO A 43 2.47 1.06 -17.77
CA PRO A 43 3.34 -0.03 -17.39
C PRO A 43 3.28 -1.12 -18.48
N THR A 44 4.42 -1.38 -19.12
CA THR A 44 4.55 -2.48 -20.07
C THR A 44 4.66 -3.79 -19.30
N ILE A 45 3.62 -4.62 -19.38
CA ILE A 45 3.65 -6.02 -18.96
C ILE A 45 4.00 -6.87 -20.19
N SER A 46 4.91 -7.83 -20.04
CA SER A 46 5.15 -8.92 -21.00
C SER A 46 4.53 -10.21 -20.47
#